data_AF-A0A1H2NDV4-F1
#
_entry.id   AF-A0A1H2NDV4-F1
#
_cell.length_a   1.000
_cell.length_b   1.000
_cell.length_c   1.000
_cell.angle_alpha   90.00
_cell.angle_beta   90.00
_cell.angle_gamma   90.00
#
_symmetry.space_group_name_H-M   'P 1'
#
loop_
_entity.id
_entity.type
_entity.pdbx_description
1 polymer ?
#
loop_
_entity_poly.entity_id
_entity_poly.type
_entity_poly.pdbx_seq_one_letter_code
_entity_poly.pdbx_strand_id
1 'polypeptide(L)' 'MKGRPHDEAMAEQFHADPDYAAELAILLRQMAKAFGQGEGWSLTDAERKLSST' A
#
# COMPACT_ATOMS: atom_id res chain seq x y z
N MET A 1 25.22 -3.44 -11.26
CA MET A 1 24.34 -4.59 -10.96
C MET A 1 22.91 -4.09 -11.06
N LYS A 2 22.08 -4.64 -11.95
CA LYS A 2 20.64 -4.36 -11.89
C LYS A 2 20.11 -5.25 -10.77
N GLY A 3 19.76 -4.66 -9.64
CA GLY A 3 19.05 -5.38 -8.59
C GLY A 3 17.74 -5.92 -9.15
N ARG A 4 17.25 -6.99 -8.54
CA ARG A 4 15.89 -7.50 -8.77
C ARG A 4 14.85 -6.37 -8.63
N PRO A 5 13.78 -6.37 -9.42
CA PRO A 5 12.70 -5.41 -9.26
C PRO A 5 12.06 -5.53 -7.88
N HIS A 6 11.61 -4.39 -7.33
CA HIS A 6 11.07 -4.31 -5.97
C HIS A 6 9.85 -5.23 -5.76
N ASP A 7 8.96 -5.29 -6.74
CA ASP A 7 7.75 -6.12 -6.68
C ASP A 7 8.07 -7.61 -6.55
N GLU A 8 9.09 -8.07 -7.27
CA GLU A 8 9.55 -9.45 -7.18
C GLU A 8 10.19 -9.72 -5.82
N ALA A 9 10.91 -8.75 -5.24
CA ALA A 9 11.46 -8.88 -3.88
C ALA A 9 10.36 -8.97 -2.81
N MET A 10 9.31 -8.16 -2.94
CA MET A 10 8.16 -8.19 -2.03
C MET A 10 7.38 -9.50 -2.13
N ALA A 11 7.18 -10.02 -3.35
CA ALA A 11 6.51 -11.31 -3.54
C ALA A 11 7.26 -12.46 -2.85
N GLU A 12 8.59 -12.52 -3.00
CA GLU A 12 9.40 -13.51 -2.31
C GLU A 12 9.34 -13.37 -0.79
N GLN A 13 9.35 -12.14 -0.26
CA GLN A 13 9.25 -11.91 1.18
C GLN A 13 7.90 -12.38 1.74
N PHE A 14 6.79 -12.14 1.05
CA PHE A 14 5.47 -12.63 1.47
C PHE A 14 5.34 -14.15 1.35
N HIS A 15 6.03 -14.78 0.40
CA HIS A 15 6.09 -16.24 0.32
C HIS A 15 6.96 -16.86 1.41
N ALA A 16 8.06 -16.20 1.76
CA ALA A 16 8.98 -16.66 2.81
C ALA A 16 8.38 -16.52 4.21
N ASP A 17 7.53 -15.50 4.44
CA ASP A 17 6.85 -15.25 5.71
C ASP A 17 5.37 -14.89 5.50
N PRO A 18 4.48 -15.90 5.44
CA PRO A 18 3.04 -15.69 5.30
C PRO A 18 2.39 -14.99 6.51
N ASP A 19 2.96 -15.13 7.71
CA ASP A 19 2.41 -14.50 8.92
C ASP A 19 2.67 -13.00 8.89
N TYR A 20 3.87 -12.57 8.49
CA TYR A 20 4.16 -11.16 8.21
C TYR A 20 3.21 -10.57 7.17
N ALA A 21 2.93 -11.31 6.08
CA ALA A 21 1.98 -10.86 5.07
C ALA A 21 0.56 -10.69 5.64
N ALA A 22 0.13 -11.60 6.51
CA ALA A 22 -1.17 -11.53 7.19
C ALA A 22 -1.25 -10.34 8.16
N GLU A 23 -0.22 -10.10 8.97
CA GLU A 23 -0.14 -8.96 9.89
C GLU A 23 -0.19 -7.62 9.13
N LEU A 24 0.57 -7.51 8.03
CA LEU A 24 0.57 -6.33 7.19
C LEU A 24 -0.82 -6.09 6.57
N ALA A 25 -1.50 -7.14 6.09
CA ALA A 25 -2.85 -7.02 5.56
C ALA A 25 -3.87 -6.56 6.62
N ILE A 26 -3.75 -7.04 7.86
CA ILE A 26 -4.59 -6.60 8.98
C ILE A 26 -4.33 -5.12 9.29
N LEU A 27 -3.06 -4.71 9.38
CA LEU A 27 -2.68 -3.33 9.64
C LEU A 27 -3.22 -2.40 8.55
N LEU A 28 -3.03 -2.73 7.28
CA LEU A 28 -3.52 -1.94 6.15
C LEU A 28 -5.05 -1.82 6.17
N ARG A 29 -5.77 -2.91 6.49
CA ARG A 29 -7.23 -2.86 6.64
C ARG A 29 -7.66 -1.97 7.81
N GLN A 30 -6.93 -1.98 8.93
CA GLN A 30 -7.22 -1.11 10.07
C GLN A 30 -6.94 0.35 9.74
N MET A 31 -5.83 0.65 9.06
CA MET A 31 -5.53 1.98 8.57
C MET A 31 -6.60 2.45 7.57
N ALA A 32 -7.01 1.60 6.62
CA ALA A 32 -8.08 1.94 5.70
C ALA A 32 -9.42 2.19 6.41
N LYS A 33 -9.73 1.49 7.51
CA LYS A 33 -10.91 1.79 8.33
C LYS A 33 -10.77 3.10 9.10
N ALA A 34 -9.60 3.36 9.67
CA ALA A 34 -9.34 4.54 10.48
C ALA A 34 -9.23 5.83 9.65
N PHE A 35 -8.69 5.73 8.43
CA PHE A 35 -8.38 6.88 7.56
C PHE A 35 -9.16 6.91 6.25
N GLY A 36 -9.71 5.78 5.78
CA GLY A 36 -10.42 5.64 4.50
C GLY A 36 -11.93 5.80 4.56
N GLN A 37 -12.49 6.16 5.73
CA GLN A 37 -13.90 6.55 5.88
C GLN A 37 -14.11 8.07 5.83
N GLY A 38 -13.06 8.85 5.54
CA GLY A 38 -13.23 10.21 5.06
C GLY A 38 -13.67 10.16 3.61
N GLU A 39 -14.95 10.40 3.35
CA GLU A 39 -15.48 10.61 2.01
C GLU A 39 -14.55 11.56 1.23
N GLY A 40 -13.91 11.07 0.15
CA GLY A 40 -13.17 11.91 -0.79
C GLY A 40 -11.65 11.76 -0.85
N TRP A 41 -11.05 10.63 -0.45
CA TRP A 41 -9.71 10.30 -0.95
C TRP A 41 -9.82 9.35 -2.15
N SER A 42 -10.15 9.90 -3.33
CA SER A 42 -9.84 9.23 -4.58
C SER A 42 -8.39 9.53 -4.97
N LEU A 43 -7.68 8.57 -5.56
CA LEU A 43 -6.37 8.80 -6.18
C LEU A 43 -6.43 10.01 -7.15
N THR A 44 -7.57 10.15 -7.84
CA THR A 44 -7.86 11.29 -8.73
C THR A 44 -7.96 12.63 -7.99
N ASP A 45 -8.40 12.63 -6.73
CA ASP A 45 -8.47 13.85 -5.91
C ASP A 45 -7.08 14.25 -5.41
N ALA A 46 -6.23 13.27 -5.06
CA ALA A 46 -4.84 13.51 -4.71
C ALA A 46 -4.05 14.09 -5.90
N GLU A 47 -4.22 13.54 -7.11
CA GLU A 47 -3.58 14.03 -8.35
C GLU A 47 -4.05 15.44 -8.73
N ARG A 48 -5.37 15.73 -8.64
CA ARG A 48 -5.91 17.07 -8.90
C ARG A 48 -5.35 18.11 -7.91
N LYS A 49 -5.20 17.74 -6.64
CA LYS A 49 -4.71 18.63 -5.59
C LYS A 49 -3.22 18.98 -5.75
N LEU A 50 -2.43 18.05 -6.27
CA LEU A 50 -1.02 18.28 -6.62
C LEU A 50 -0.85 19.05 -7.94
N SER A 51 -1.77 18.90 -8.89
CA SER A 51 -1.72 19.61 -10.18
C SER A 51 -2.21 21.06 -10.11
N SER A 52 -2.81 21.48 -8.98
CA SER A 52 -3.35 22.82 -8.76
C SER A 52 -2.38 23.75 -8.00
N THR A 53 -1.16 23.30 -7.69
CA THR A 53 -0.10 24.10 -7.06
C THR A 53 0.94 24.49 -8.10
#